data_AF-A0A2N1UQK0-F1
#
_entry.id   AF-A0A2N1UQK0-F1
#
_cell.length_a   1.000
_cell.length_b   1.000
_cell.length_c   1.000
_cell.angle_alpha   90.00
_cell.angle_beta   90.00
_cell.angle_gamma   90.00
#
_symmetry.space_group_name_H-M   'P 1'
#
loop_
_entity.id
_entity.type
_entity.pdbx_description
1 polymer ?
#
loop_
_entity_poly.entity_id
_entity_poly.type
_entity_poly.pdbx_seq_one_letter_code
_entity_poly.pdbx_strand_id
1 'polypeptide(L)'
;MLQKSPIWVEEFSVTAIMWIGLLGAASAVWTGDHMRLVLLTKRLPERLGVVLEVLIDASIGYFSIFLFRHGWVLTEAMWTSRMSTIPLPLGLTYLVLPVAAAFMIVFALLRMVGKILEASGKAPAKGESGNAR
;
A
#
# COMPACT_ATOMS: atom_id res chain seq x y z
N MET A 1 16.78 21.46 37.88
CA MET A 1 16.61 21.89 36.47
C MET A 1 17.18 20.87 35.47
N LEU A 2 16.96 19.56 35.65
CA LEU A 2 17.63 18.50 34.86
C LEU A 2 16.65 17.59 34.11
N GLN A 3 15.60 18.16 33.50
CA GLN A 3 14.78 17.45 32.52
C GLN A 3 14.55 18.34 31.30
N LYS A 4 15.59 18.55 30.49
CA LYS A 4 15.37 18.82 29.07
C LYS A 4 15.37 17.47 28.40
N SER A 5 14.18 16.96 28.06
CA SER A 5 14.09 15.90 27.06
C SER A 5 14.92 16.37 25.87
N PRO A 6 15.86 15.57 25.34
CA PRO A 6 16.62 16.01 24.19
C PRO A 6 15.60 16.21 23.06
N ILE A 7 15.37 17.45 22.64
CA ILE A 7 14.38 17.78 21.59
C ILE A 7 14.65 16.97 20.30
N TRP A 8 15.91 16.58 20.08
CA TRP A 8 16.32 15.64 19.04
C TRP A 8 15.60 14.28 19.13
N VAL A 9 15.38 13.74 20.34
CA VAL A 9 14.68 12.47 20.57
C VAL A 9 13.20 12.60 20.24
N GLU A 10 12.59 13.76 20.51
CA GLU A 10 11.19 14.04 20.16
C GLU A 10 10.98 14.05 18.65
N GLU A 11 11.82 14.80 17.91
CA GLU A 11 11.79 14.87 16.44
C GLU A 11 12.09 13.51 15.79
N PHE A 12 13.03 12.74 16.35
CA PHE A 12 13.34 11.38 15.90
C PHE A 12 12.18 10.41 16.13
N SER A 13 11.54 10.46 17.30
CA SER A 13 10.43 9.56 17.65
C SER A 13 9.23 9.79 16.74
N VAL A 14 8.89 11.06 16.47
CA VAL A 14 7.82 11.44 15.54
C VAL A 14 8.11 10.93 14.13
N THR A 15 9.37 11.06 13.68
CA THR A 15 9.79 10.52 12.39
C THR A 15 9.66 8.99 12.37
N ALA A 16 10.15 8.28 13.38
CA ALA A 16 10.05 6.83 13.44
C ALA A 16 8.59 6.34 13.45
N ILE A 17 7.70 7.02 14.19
CA ILE A 17 6.25 6.70 14.23
C ILE A 17 5.62 6.90 12.86
N MET A 18 5.93 8.00 12.15
CA MET A 18 5.46 8.20 10.78
C MET A 18 5.94 7.08 9.85
N TRP A 19 7.22 6.69 9.96
CA TRP A 19 7.79 5.63 9.16
C TRP A 19 7.10 4.28 9.40
N ILE A 20 6.98 3.86 10.66
CA ILE A 20 6.35 2.59 11.02
C ILE A 20 4.85 2.63 10.71
N GLY A 21 4.17 3.75 10.95
CA GLY A 21 2.73 3.89 10.68
C GLY A 21 2.40 3.79 9.20
N LEU A 22 3.13 4.50 8.33
CA LEU A 22 2.89 4.47 6.89
C LEU A 22 3.34 3.17 6.23
N LEU A 23 4.50 2.62 6.61
CA LEU A 23 4.94 1.31 6.13
C LEU A 23 4.05 0.18 6.67
N GLY A 24 3.59 0.30 7.91
CA GLY A 24 2.61 -0.61 8.51
C GLY A 24 1.27 -0.57 7.78
N ALA A 25 0.79 0.61 7.40
CA ALA A 25 -0.41 0.75 6.58
C ALA A 25 -0.24 0.11 5.20
N ALA A 26 0.90 0.31 4.53
CA ALA A 26 1.21 -0.35 3.25
C ALA A 26 1.25 -1.88 3.40
N SER A 27 1.84 -2.38 4.49
CA SER A 27 1.89 -3.82 4.81
C SER A 27 0.50 -4.38 5.13
N ALA A 28 -0.34 -3.63 5.83
CA ALA A 28 -1.71 -4.02 6.15
C ALA A 28 -2.60 -4.08 4.90
N VAL A 29 -2.37 -3.23 3.90
CA VAL A 29 -3.03 -3.34 2.59
C VAL A 29 -2.65 -4.67 1.92
N TRP A 30 -1.37 -5.07 1.98
CA TRP A 30 -0.91 -6.34 1.43
C TRP A 30 -1.50 -7.58 2.16
N THR A 31 -1.47 -7.61 3.50
CA THR A 31 -2.00 -8.74 4.28
C THR A 31 -3.53 -8.77 4.32
N GLY A 32 -4.17 -7.60 4.33
CA GLY A 32 -5.61 -7.43 4.48
C GLY A 32 -6.42 -7.94 3.31
N ASP A 33 -5.83 -8.08 2.11
CA ASP A 33 -6.53 -8.57 0.93
C ASP A 33 -7.02 -10.02 1.07
N HIS A 34 -6.21 -10.90 1.62
CA HIS A 34 -6.59 -12.31 1.75
C HIS A 34 -7.67 -12.53 2.82
N MET A 35 -7.69 -11.70 3.87
CA MET A 35 -8.62 -11.87 5.00
C MET A 35 -9.89 -11.01 4.90
N ARG A 36 -9.80 -9.76 4.42
CA ARG A 36 -10.90 -8.78 4.53
C ARG A 36 -12.00 -9.02 3.51
N LEU A 37 -11.64 -9.49 2.31
CA LEU A 37 -12.60 -9.78 1.26
C LEU A 37 -13.38 -11.04 1.56
N VAL A 38 -12.71 -12.14 1.95
CA VAL A 38 -13.37 -13.43 2.25
C VAL A 38 -14.41 -13.30 3.37
N LEU A 39 -14.19 -12.45 4.38
CA LEU A 39 -15.18 -12.28 5.45
C LEU A 39 -16.41 -11.48 5.01
N LEU A 40 -16.23 -10.47 4.16
CA LEU A 40 -17.29 -9.57 3.71
C LEU A 40 -18.09 -10.16 2.54
N THR A 41 -17.44 -10.86 1.62
CA THR A 41 -18.09 -11.55 0.49
C THR A 41 -18.87 -12.79 0.93
N LYS A 42 -18.49 -13.45 2.04
CA LYS A 42 -19.27 -14.56 2.61
C LYS A 42 -20.67 -14.17 3.10
N ARG A 43 -20.93 -12.89 3.34
CA ARG A 43 -22.24 -12.37 3.77
C ARG A 43 -23.03 -11.69 2.66
N LEU A 44 -22.45 -11.48 1.47
CA LEU A 44 -23.09 -10.79 0.35
C LEU A 44 -23.31 -11.75 -0.83
N PRO A 45 -24.28 -11.46 -1.71
CA PRO A 45 -24.45 -12.17 -2.98
C PRO A 45 -23.17 -12.09 -3.81
N GLU A 46 -22.79 -13.21 -4.44
CA GLU A 46 -21.52 -13.41 -5.17
C GLU A 46 -21.19 -12.27 -6.15
N ARG A 47 -22.20 -11.75 -6.86
CA ARG A 47 -22.06 -10.65 -7.84
C ARG A 47 -21.70 -9.31 -7.20
N LEU A 48 -22.30 -9.00 -6.04
CA LEU A 48 -22.02 -7.75 -5.32
C LEU A 48 -20.63 -7.80 -4.65
N GLY A 49 -20.22 -8.99 -4.19
CA GLY A 49 -18.88 -9.20 -3.64
C GLY A 49 -17.77 -8.86 -4.63
N VAL A 50 -17.88 -9.36 -5.87
CA VAL A 50 -16.90 -9.10 -6.94
C VAL A 50 -16.86 -7.62 -7.33
N VAL A 51 -18.01 -6.95 -7.47
CA VAL A 51 -18.05 -5.51 -7.80
C VAL A 51 -17.38 -4.68 -6.70
N LEU A 52 -17.64 -5.02 -5.44
CA LEU A 52 -17.05 -4.32 -4.30
C LEU A 52 -15.54 -4.53 -4.23
N GLU A 53 -15.08 -5.74 -4.52
CA GLU A 53 -13.65 -6.09 -4.58
C GLU A 53 -12.91 -5.27 -5.64
N VAL A 54 -13.47 -5.19 -6.86
CA VAL A 54 -12.91 -4.38 -7.95
C VAL A 54 -12.88 -2.90 -7.58
N LEU A 55 -13.93 -2.38 -6.93
CA LEU A 55 -13.98 -1.00 -6.46
C LEU A 55 -12.92 -0.70 -5.39
N ILE A 56 -12.71 -1.62 -4.45
CA ILE A 56 -11.68 -1.49 -3.41
C ILE A 56 -10.28 -1.51 -4.04
N ASP A 57 -9.99 -2.49 -4.89
CA ASP A 57 -8.71 -2.60 -5.61
C ASP A 57 -8.43 -1.33 -6.43
N ALA A 58 -9.43 -0.83 -7.17
CA ALA A 58 -9.32 0.40 -7.95
C ALA A 58 -9.07 1.64 -7.07
N SER A 59 -9.78 1.74 -5.94
CA SER A 59 -9.61 2.84 -4.98
C SER A 59 -8.23 2.85 -4.35
N ILE A 60 -7.70 1.67 -3.98
CA ILE A 60 -6.34 1.52 -3.44
C ILE A 60 -5.30 1.90 -4.49
N GLY A 61 -5.47 1.44 -5.74
CA GLY A 61 -4.57 1.79 -6.85
C GLY A 61 -4.55 3.30 -7.11
N TYR A 62 -5.72 3.93 -7.19
CA TYR A 62 -5.84 5.38 -7.35
C TYR A 62 -5.19 6.14 -6.19
N PHE A 63 -5.51 5.76 -4.95
CA PHE A 63 -4.95 6.38 -3.76
C PHE A 63 -3.43 6.25 -3.70
N SER A 64 -2.87 5.09 -4.08
CA SER A 64 -1.42 4.85 -4.08
C SER A 64 -0.70 5.78 -5.06
N ILE A 65 -1.23 5.96 -6.28
CA ILE A 65 -0.66 6.87 -7.28
C ILE A 65 -0.74 8.33 -6.80
N PHE A 66 -1.90 8.71 -6.24
CA PHE A 66 -2.10 10.04 -5.66
C PHE A 66 -1.10 10.31 -4.54
N LEU A 67 -0.92 9.36 -3.62
CA LEU A 67 -0.01 9.46 -2.49
C LEU A 67 1.45 9.53 -2.93
N PHE A 68 1.83 8.80 -3.98
CA PHE A 68 3.17 8.90 -4.57
C PHE A 68 3.44 10.29 -5.14
N ARG A 69 2.53 10.81 -5.98
CA ARG A 69 2.72 12.10 -6.66
C ARG A 69 2.74 13.27 -5.67
N HIS A 70 1.75 13.34 -4.78
CA HIS A 70 1.69 14.41 -3.79
C HIS A 70 2.75 14.25 -2.70
N GLY A 71 3.06 13.02 -2.30
CA GLY A 71 4.14 12.73 -1.35
C GLY A 71 5.51 13.16 -1.89
N TRP A 72 5.77 12.96 -3.19
CA TRP A 72 7.01 13.41 -3.82
C TRP A 72 7.14 14.94 -3.81
N VAL A 73 6.12 15.65 -4.27
CA VAL A 73 6.10 17.13 -4.28
C VAL A 73 6.26 17.69 -2.87
N LEU A 74 5.59 17.09 -1.89
CA LEU A 74 5.70 17.51 -0.49
C LEU A 74 7.10 17.26 0.07
N THR A 75 7.70 16.12 -0.27
CA THR A 75 9.07 15.77 0.15
C THR A 75 10.07 16.77 -0.42
N GLU A 76 9.95 17.10 -1.70
CA GLU A 76 10.82 18.08 -2.37
C GLU A 76 10.66 19.47 -1.77
N ALA A 77 9.42 19.93 -1.56
CA ALA A 77 9.13 21.21 -0.92
C ALA A 77 9.73 21.30 0.50
N MET A 78 9.68 20.20 1.26
CA MET A 78 10.22 20.12 2.62
C MET A 78 11.71 19.78 2.67
N TRP A 79 12.36 19.48 1.55
CA TRP A 79 13.78 19.14 1.50
C TRP A 79 14.68 20.33 1.82
N THR A 80 14.27 21.52 1.41
CA THR A 80 14.93 22.79 1.73
C THR A 80 14.70 23.25 3.17
N SER A 81 13.69 22.68 3.84
CA SER A 81 13.36 22.98 5.23
C SER A 81 14.17 22.08 6.17
N ARG A 82 14.91 22.68 7.10
CA ARG A 82 15.69 21.95 8.11
C ARG A 82 14.88 21.81 9.40
N MET A 83 15.06 20.68 10.09
CA MET A 83 14.54 20.53 11.46
C MET A 83 15.23 21.53 12.40
N SER A 84 14.48 22.02 13.40
CA SER A 84 14.96 23.07 14.32
C SER A 84 16.12 22.62 15.21
N THR A 85 16.30 21.30 15.39
CA THR A 85 17.20 20.76 16.41
C THR A 85 18.23 19.77 15.86
N ILE A 86 17.95 19.16 14.71
CA ILE A 86 18.83 18.18 14.05
C ILE A 86 19.23 18.73 12.67
N PRO A 87 20.48 18.56 12.21
CA PRO A 87 20.88 18.90 10.83
C PRO A 87 20.30 17.94 9.77
N LEU A 88 19.14 17.34 10.04
CA LEU A 88 18.41 16.48 9.12
C LEU A 88 17.32 17.31 8.41
N PRO A 89 17.17 17.17 7.09
CA PRO A 89 16.09 17.84 6.37
C PRO A 89 14.74 17.24 6.78
N LEU A 90 13.73 18.08 6.96
CA LEU A 90 12.34 17.64 7.20
C LEU A 90 11.83 16.74 6.06
N GLY A 91 12.40 16.90 4.86
CA GLY A 91 12.18 16.01 3.72
C GLY A 91 12.35 14.53 4.05
N LEU A 92 13.26 14.13 4.95
CA LEU A 92 13.43 12.71 5.32
C LEU A 92 12.23 12.12 6.06
N THR A 93 11.52 12.95 6.83
CA THR A 93 10.29 12.54 7.50
C THR A 93 9.16 12.34 6.51
N TYR A 94 9.05 13.22 5.51
CA TYR A 94 8.01 13.13 4.48
C TYR A 94 8.33 12.13 3.37
N LEU A 95 9.61 11.75 3.20
CA LEU A 95 10.05 10.74 2.22
C LEU A 95 9.38 9.38 2.44
N VAL A 96 8.93 9.08 3.65
CA VAL A 96 8.17 7.85 3.89
C VAL A 96 6.86 7.80 3.09
N LEU A 97 6.23 8.93 2.75
CA LEU A 97 5.02 8.96 1.92
C LEU A 97 5.27 8.35 0.54
N PRO A 98 6.19 8.88 -0.29
CA PRO A 98 6.48 8.30 -1.60
C PRO A 98 7.06 6.88 -1.48
N VAL A 99 7.83 6.56 -0.43
CA VAL A 99 8.35 5.20 -0.21
C VAL A 99 7.22 4.21 0.06
N ALA A 100 6.30 4.52 0.98
CA ALA A 100 5.16 3.67 1.27
C ALA A 100 4.25 3.51 0.04
N ALA A 101 4.04 4.59 -0.71
CA ALA A 101 3.28 4.54 -1.96
C ALA A 101 3.96 3.67 -3.03
N ALA A 102 5.29 3.75 -3.16
CA ALA A 102 6.04 2.88 -4.06
C ALA A 102 5.87 1.40 -3.70
N PHE A 103 5.93 1.05 -2.40
CA PHE A 103 5.63 -0.31 -1.95
C PHE A 103 4.20 -0.74 -2.31
N MET A 104 3.20 0.12 -2.08
CA MET A 104 1.82 -0.16 -2.46
C MET A 104 1.67 -0.40 -3.97
N ILE A 105 2.35 0.38 -4.81
CA ILE A 105 2.36 0.19 -6.28
C ILE A 105 3.02 -1.15 -6.64
N VAL A 106 4.17 -1.47 -6.05
CA VAL A 106 4.86 -2.76 -6.28
C VAL A 106 3.95 -3.94 -5.92
N PHE A 107 3.27 -3.87 -4.78
CA PHE A 107 2.31 -4.92 -4.39
C PHE A 107 1.15 -5.03 -5.37
N ALA A 108 0.58 -3.90 -5.82
CA ALA A 108 -0.47 -3.90 -6.83
C ALA A 108 -0.01 -4.55 -8.14
N LEU A 109 1.22 -4.26 -8.59
CA LEU A 109 1.81 -4.87 -9.78
C LEU A 109 2.03 -6.38 -9.59
N LEU A 110 2.58 -6.82 -8.47
CA LEU A 110 2.77 -8.24 -8.16
C LEU A 110 1.43 -8.99 -8.18
N ARG A 111 0.36 -8.39 -7.66
CA ARG A 111 -1.00 -8.96 -7.71
C ARG A 111 -1.53 -9.06 -9.14
N MET A 112 -1.37 -8.02 -9.95
CA MET A 112 -1.77 -8.06 -11.37
C MET A 112 -1.02 -9.15 -12.13
N VAL A 113 0.30 -9.24 -11.94
CA VAL A 113 1.14 -10.27 -12.56
C VAL A 113 0.71 -11.67 -12.11
N GLY A 114 0.47 -11.89 -10.81
CA GLY A 114 -0.06 -13.15 -10.29
C GLY A 114 -1.40 -13.55 -10.92
N LYS A 115 -2.36 -12.62 -11.01
CA LYS A 115 -3.65 -12.85 -11.68
C LYS A 115 -3.47 -13.22 -13.17
N ILE A 116 -2.54 -12.57 -13.87
CA ILE A 116 -2.25 -12.85 -15.29
C ILE A 116 -1.57 -14.22 -15.47
N LEU A 117 -0.63 -14.60 -14.60
CA LEU A 117 0.02 -15.90 -14.62
C LEU A 117 -0.98 -17.04 -14.36
N GLU A 118 -1.89 -16.87 -13.41
CA GLU A 118 -2.98 -17.83 -13.16
C GLU A 118 -3.94 -17.93 -14.35
N ALA A 119 -4.29 -16.79 -14.98
CA ALA A 119 -5.09 -16.76 -16.20
C ALA A 119 -4.37 -17.42 -17.39
N SER A 120 -3.05 -17.24 -17.51
CA SER A 120 -2.24 -17.87 -18.55
C SER A 120 -2.00 -19.36 -18.31
N GLY A 121 -2.05 -19.81 -17.04
CA GLY A 121 -2.12 -21.23 -16.68
C GLY A 121 -3.47 -21.88 -16.99
N LYS A 122 -4.51 -21.08 -17.25
CA LYS A 122 -5.83 -21.50 -17.72
C LYS A 122 -6.09 -21.03 -19.16
N ALA A 123 -5.34 -21.58 -20.12
CA ALA A 123 -5.78 -21.75 -21.51
C ALA A 123 -6.00 -23.26 -21.79
N PRO A 124 -6.95 -23.63 -22.65
CA PRO A 124 -8.00 -24.60 -22.34
C PRO A 124 -7.54 -26.06 -22.44
N ALA A 125 -7.74 -26.83 -21.36
CA ALA A 125 -7.99 -28.26 -21.48
C ALA A 125 -9.44 -28.45 -21.99
N LYS A 126 -9.56 -28.25 -23.30
CA LYS A 126 -10.54 -28.78 -24.26
C LYS A 126 -11.65 -29.67 -23.66
N GLY A 127 -12.89 -29.23 -23.86
CA GLY A 127 -14.06 -30.09 -23.71
C GLY A 127 -14.04 -31.29 -24.69
N GLU A 128 -14.65 -32.36 -24.22
CA GLU A 128 -15.32 -33.43 -24.98
C GLU A 128 -14.47 -34.36 -25.87
N SER A 129 -14.27 -35.58 -25.38
CA SER A 129 -14.50 -36.77 -26.20
C SER A 129 -15.25 -37.83 -25.39
N GLY A 130 -16.47 -38.16 -25.82
CA GLY A 130 -17.00 -39.51 -25.63
C GLY A 130 -18.08 -39.69 -24.56
N ASN A 131 -19.28 -39.17 -24.81
CA ASN A 131 -20.45 -40.04 -24.71
C ASN A 131 -20.29 -41.14 -25.77
N ALA A 132 -20.20 -42.41 -25.36
CA ALA A 132 -20.81 -43.56 -26.01
C ALA A 132 -20.18 -44.89 -25.54
N ARG A 133 -21.05 -45.74 -24.97
CA ARG A 133 -20.95 -47.20 -24.75
C ARG A 133 -20.36 -47.68 -23.43
#